data_AF-A0A352SRY9-F1
#
_entry.id   AF-A0A352SRY9-F1
#
_cell.length_a   1.000
_cell.length_b   1.000
_cell.length_c   1.000
_cell.angle_alpha   90.00
_cell.angle_beta   90.00
_cell.angle_gamma   90.00
#
_symmetry.space_group_name_H-M   'P 1'
#
loop_
_entity.id
_entity.type
_entity.pdbx_description
1 polymer ?
#
loop_
_entity_poly.entity_id
_entity_poly.type
_entity_poly.pdbx_seq_one_letter_code
_entity_poly.pdbx_strand_id
1 'polypeptide(L)'
;MFEVKPMINPTRLVLLCSAWLAALIQVVFGSSAHALVDIGVMGYAGFVLLTLSRLRRETILILLLLVLVGWFLLDHRPSPDEWRAAGRYVLIFTALLPTMALVRATASTMPSVRRTQQALAQLPASASASGFHLAANIFGSIINTGSLAILSAAVPPDADAERRRLAAESALRGMVTAAAWSPFFVAFAIGQSFTDNINSWIGLGLGAITTILFTLVSLPLLNKNFSMARLSAALRCLQPVTMRLFIVLGSVLAAALI
;
A
#
# COMPACT_ATOMS: atom_id res chain seq x y z
N MET A 1 0.22 -17.14 -24.40
CA MET A 1 0.14 -15.93 -25.24
C MET A 1 -0.92 -15.02 -24.65
N PHE A 2 -0.55 -14.21 -23.66
CA PHE A 2 -1.45 -13.24 -23.04
C PHE A 2 -1.20 -11.90 -23.73
N GLU A 3 -2.11 -11.49 -24.61
CA GLU A 3 -2.15 -10.12 -25.10
C GLU A 3 -2.42 -9.19 -23.92
N VAL A 4 -1.35 -8.61 -23.38
CA VAL A 4 -1.43 -7.44 -22.53
C VAL A 4 -1.87 -6.30 -23.44
N LYS A 5 -3.18 -6.02 -23.49
CA LYS A 5 -3.73 -4.83 -24.15
C LYS A 5 -3.02 -3.60 -23.56
N PRO A 6 -2.08 -2.95 -24.26
CA PRO A 6 -1.28 -1.89 -23.68
C PRO A 6 -1.99 -0.58 -23.99
N MET A 7 -2.85 -0.14 -23.08
CA MET A 7 -3.27 1.26 -23.06
C MET A 7 -3.92 1.55 -21.71
N ILE A 8 -3.08 1.96 -20.75
CA ILE A 8 -3.51 3.07 -19.91
C ILE A 8 -3.89 4.15 -20.91
N ASN A 9 -5.19 4.43 -21.05
CA ASN A 9 -5.67 5.47 -21.97
C ASN A 9 -4.87 6.75 -21.62
N PRO A 10 -4.07 7.32 -22.54
CA PRO A 10 -3.18 8.44 -22.24
C PRO A 10 -3.92 9.57 -21.52
N THR A 11 -5.20 9.78 -21.85
CA THR A 11 -6.08 10.73 -21.15
C THR A 11 -6.23 10.43 -19.66
N ARG A 12 -6.47 9.17 -19.27
CA ARG A 12 -6.58 8.77 -17.85
C ARG A 12 -5.26 8.93 -17.11
N LEU A 13 -4.14 8.66 -17.79
CA LEU A 13 -2.82 8.86 -17.20
C LEU A 13 -2.59 10.35 -16.92
N VAL A 14 -2.84 11.21 -17.90
CA VAL A 14 -2.69 12.66 -17.77
C VAL A 14 -3.56 13.21 -16.63
N LEU A 15 -4.83 12.80 -16.57
CA LEU A 15 -5.75 13.20 -15.50
C LEU A 15 -5.30 12.73 -14.11
N LEU A 16 -4.78 11.50 -14.02
CA LEU A 16 -4.24 10.97 -12.76
C LEU A 16 -2.95 11.69 -12.36
N CYS A 17 -2.06 11.98 -13.32
CA CYS A 17 -0.82 12.72 -13.09
C CYS A 17 -1.08 14.17 -12.69
N SER A 18 -2.07 14.84 -13.29
CA SER A 18 -2.46 16.19 -12.90
C SER A 18 -3.04 16.23 -11.49
N ALA A 19 -3.88 15.25 -11.13
CA ALA A 19 -4.41 15.12 -9.78
C ALA A 19 -3.30 14.79 -8.76
N TRP A 20 -2.35 13.93 -9.12
CA TRP A 20 -1.18 13.63 -8.30
C TRP A 20 -0.33 14.87 -8.05
N LEU A 21 -0.04 15.66 -9.09
CA LEU A 21 0.71 16.90 -8.95
C LEU A 21 -0.02 17.91 -8.07
N ALA A 22 -1.34 18.05 -8.25
CA ALA A 22 -2.16 18.91 -7.41
C ALA A 22 -2.15 18.48 -5.93
N ALA A 23 -2.19 17.17 -5.67
CA ALA A 23 -2.10 16.64 -4.32
C ALA A 23 -0.73 16.98 -3.68
N LEU A 24 0.37 16.87 -4.42
CA LEU A 24 1.69 17.27 -3.94
C LEU A 24 1.76 18.78 -3.66
N ILE A 25 1.20 19.60 -4.55
CA ILE A 25 1.11 21.05 -4.36
C ILE A 25 0.31 21.40 -3.11
N GLN A 26 -0.82 20.72 -2.87
CA GLN A 26 -1.62 20.90 -1.66
C GLN A 26 -0.82 20.58 -0.40
N VAL A 27 -0.01 19.51 -0.41
CA VAL A 27 0.84 19.15 0.73
C VAL A 27 1.92 20.20 0.99
N VAL A 28 2.55 20.74 -0.05
CA VAL A 28 3.68 21.69 0.09
C VAL A 28 3.23 23.12 0.40
N PHE A 29 2.18 23.59 -0.27
CA PHE A 29 1.76 24.99 -0.24
C PHE A 29 0.48 25.24 0.59
N GLY A 30 -0.19 24.18 1.04
CA GLY A 30 -1.38 24.27 1.87
C GLY A 30 -2.49 25.11 1.22
N SER A 31 -3.07 26.01 2.02
CA SER A 31 -4.21 26.85 1.61
C SER A 31 -3.88 27.87 0.52
N SER A 32 -2.60 28.27 0.40
CA SER A 32 -2.18 29.27 -0.59
C SER A 32 -2.35 28.81 -2.05
N ALA A 33 -2.43 27.49 -2.28
CA ALA A 33 -2.54 26.91 -3.62
C ALA A 33 -3.95 26.37 -3.95
N HIS A 34 -4.99 26.64 -3.14
CA HIS A 34 -6.32 26.05 -3.34
C HIS A 34 -6.88 26.20 -4.76
N ALA A 35 -6.70 27.36 -5.40
CA ALA A 35 -7.18 27.59 -6.77
C ALA A 35 -6.55 26.61 -7.79
N LEU A 36 -5.26 26.33 -7.66
CA LEU A 36 -4.54 25.39 -8.52
C LEU A 36 -4.91 23.93 -8.18
N VAL A 37 -5.08 23.64 -6.89
CA VAL A 37 -5.48 22.33 -6.40
C VAL A 37 -6.88 21.95 -6.90
N ASP A 38 -7.81 22.91 -6.96
CA ASP A 38 -9.18 22.69 -7.46
C ASP A 38 -9.19 22.26 -8.94
N ILE A 39 -8.21 22.68 -9.74
CA ILE A 39 -8.02 22.17 -11.11
C ILE A 39 -7.65 20.68 -11.07
N GLY A 40 -6.79 20.27 -10.13
CA GLY A 40 -6.47 18.87 -9.88
C GLY A 40 -7.66 18.04 -9.44
N VAL A 41 -8.55 18.60 -8.61
CA VAL A 41 -9.82 17.96 -8.21
C VAL A 41 -10.69 17.68 -9.43
N MET A 42 -10.82 18.64 -10.35
CA MET A 42 -11.54 18.42 -11.61
C MET A 42 -10.88 17.33 -12.47
N GLY A 43 -9.55 17.32 -12.53
CA GLY A 43 -8.78 16.25 -13.19
C GLY A 43 -9.08 14.88 -12.60
N TYR A 44 -9.10 14.77 -11.27
CA TYR A 44 -9.44 13.54 -10.57
C TYR A 44 -10.89 13.11 -10.84
N ALA A 45 -11.85 14.03 -10.80
CA ALA A 45 -13.24 13.73 -11.13
C ALA A 45 -13.36 13.18 -12.56
N GLY A 46 -12.67 13.78 -13.53
CA GLY A 46 -12.59 13.27 -14.89
C GLY A 46 -11.99 11.87 -14.95
N PHE A 47 -10.91 11.61 -14.21
CA PHE A 47 -10.31 10.28 -14.11
C PHE A 47 -11.29 9.24 -13.56
N VAL A 48 -12.03 9.57 -12.50
CA VAL A 48 -13.05 8.70 -11.90
C VAL A 48 -14.16 8.40 -12.90
N LEU A 49 -14.73 9.42 -13.54
CA LEU A 49 -15.80 9.27 -14.53
C LEU A 49 -15.39 8.34 -15.69
N LEU A 50 -14.17 8.51 -16.23
CA LEU A 50 -13.64 7.64 -17.28
C LEU A 50 -13.35 6.21 -16.80
N THR A 51 -13.15 6.03 -15.49
CA THR A 51 -12.85 4.73 -14.89
C THR A 51 -14.12 3.98 -14.46
N LEU A 52 -15.22 4.68 -14.16
CA LEU A 52 -16.49 4.08 -13.73
C LEU A 52 -17.00 2.99 -14.68
N SER A 53 -16.91 3.22 -16.00
CA SER A 53 -17.34 2.26 -17.02
C SER A 53 -16.55 0.95 -17.04
N ARG A 54 -15.38 0.90 -16.39
CA ARG A 54 -14.51 -0.28 -16.29
C ARG A 54 -14.68 -1.04 -14.99
N LEU A 55 -15.45 -0.51 -14.04
CA LEU A 55 -15.67 -1.18 -12.76
C LEU A 55 -16.59 -2.38 -12.95
N ARG A 56 -16.39 -3.40 -12.12
CA ARG A 56 -17.31 -4.54 -12.06
C ARG A 56 -18.66 -4.06 -11.54
N ARG A 57 -19.76 -4.70 -11.98
CA ARG A 57 -21.12 -4.31 -11.60
C ARG A 57 -21.32 -4.35 -10.09
N GLU A 58 -20.72 -5.33 -9.42
CA GLU A 58 -20.75 -5.48 -7.96
C GLU A 58 -20.08 -4.30 -7.26
N THR A 59 -18.96 -3.80 -7.80
CA THR A 59 -18.29 -2.60 -7.27
C THR A 59 -19.17 -1.36 -7.44
N ILE A 60 -19.84 -1.21 -8.58
CA ILE A 60 -20.76 -0.09 -8.81
C ILE A 60 -21.92 -0.12 -7.80
N LEU A 61 -22.50 -1.30 -7.55
CA LEU A 61 -23.55 -1.46 -6.55
C LEU A 61 -23.09 -1.06 -5.14
N ILE A 62 -21.88 -1.48 -4.73
CA ILE A 62 -21.30 -1.07 -3.45
C ILE A 62 -21.13 0.45 -3.39
N LEU A 63 -20.60 1.07 -4.44
CA LEU A 63 -20.42 2.52 -4.49
C LEU A 63 -21.75 3.28 -4.41
N LEU A 64 -22.78 2.81 -5.13
CA LEU A 64 -24.12 3.42 -5.07
C LEU A 64 -24.72 3.30 -3.67
N LEU A 65 -24.57 2.14 -3.02
CA LEU A 65 -25.01 1.95 -1.64
C LEU A 65 -24.27 2.90 -0.68
N LEU A 66 -22.95 3.05 -0.83
CA LEU A 66 -22.17 3.97 -0.01
C LEU A 66 -22.58 5.43 -0.22
N VAL A 67 -22.87 5.84 -1.46
CA VAL A 67 -23.40 7.18 -1.76
C VAL A 67 -24.78 7.37 -1.12
N LEU A 68 -25.65 6.37 -1.21
CA LEU A 68 -26.99 6.42 -0.60
C LEU A 68 -26.90 6.56 0.92
N VAL A 69 -26.12 5.70 1.58
CA VAL A 69 -25.90 5.75 3.03
C VAL A 69 -25.27 7.08 3.42
N GLY A 70 -24.23 7.51 2.70
CA GLY A 70 -23.58 8.79 2.92
C GLY A 70 -24.56 9.95 2.83
N TRP A 71 -25.48 9.93 1.86
CA TRP A 71 -26.51 10.95 1.70
C TRP A 71 -27.49 11.01 2.87
N PHE A 72 -27.87 9.86 3.43
CA PHE A 72 -28.73 9.79 4.62
C PHE A 72 -28.04 10.24 5.90
N LEU A 73 -26.71 10.21 5.95
CA LEU A 73 -25.91 10.66 7.09
C LEU A 73 -25.62 12.17 7.10
N LEU A 74 -26.01 12.90 6.04
CA LEU A 74 -25.79 14.34 5.97
C LEU A 74 -26.89 15.11 6.71
N ASP A 75 -26.48 16.03 7.59
CA ASP A 75 -27.39 16.91 8.31
C ASP A 75 -28.04 17.97 7.41
N HIS A 76 -27.35 18.35 6.33
CA HIS A 76 -27.80 19.34 5.36
C HIS A 76 -27.32 19.03 3.95
N ARG A 77 -27.86 19.75 2.96
CA ARG A 77 -27.35 19.66 1.58
C ARG A 77 -26.00 20.35 1.48
N PRO A 78 -24.94 19.69 0.96
CA PRO A 78 -23.62 20.28 0.92
C PRO A 78 -23.57 21.51 -0.01
N SER A 79 -22.94 22.57 0.47
CA SER A 79 -22.64 23.78 -0.28
C SER A 79 -21.54 23.54 -1.33
N PRO A 80 -21.42 24.42 -2.35
CA PRO A 80 -20.34 24.32 -3.34
C PRO A 80 -18.94 24.32 -2.74
N ASP A 81 -18.73 25.04 -1.62
CA ASP A 81 -17.44 25.10 -0.95
C ASP A 81 -17.11 23.81 -0.19
N GLU A 82 -18.12 23.19 0.43
CA GLU A 82 -17.98 21.86 1.05
C GLU A 82 -17.66 20.79 0.00
N TRP A 83 -18.26 20.85 -1.19
CA TRP A 83 -17.91 19.98 -2.31
C TRP A 83 -16.45 20.13 -2.75
N ARG A 84 -15.95 21.37 -2.87
CA ARG A 84 -14.54 21.61 -3.21
C ARG A 84 -13.61 21.12 -2.10
N ALA A 85 -13.95 21.39 -0.85
CA ALA A 85 -13.19 20.93 0.31
C ALA A 85 -13.12 19.38 0.35
N ALA A 86 -14.24 18.70 0.12
CA ALA A 86 -14.28 17.24 0.01
C ALA A 86 -13.42 16.74 -1.15
N GLY A 87 -13.47 17.40 -2.31
CA GLY A 87 -12.60 17.09 -3.45
C GLY A 87 -11.12 17.18 -3.10
N ARG A 88 -10.70 18.27 -2.44
CA ARG A 88 -9.32 18.47 -1.96
C ARG A 88 -8.91 17.42 -0.91
N TYR A 89 -9.83 17.00 -0.05
CA TYR A 89 -9.58 15.92 0.90
C TYR A 89 -9.33 14.59 0.18
N VAL A 90 -10.13 14.27 -0.83
CA VAL A 90 -10.02 13.01 -1.60
C VAL A 90 -8.72 12.94 -2.43
N LEU A 91 -8.07 14.07 -2.72
CA LEU A 91 -6.76 14.06 -3.40
C LEU A 91 -5.67 13.29 -2.63
N ILE A 92 -5.86 12.99 -1.35
CA ILE A 92 -4.97 12.08 -0.60
C ILE A 92 -4.84 10.71 -1.28
N PHE A 93 -5.91 10.18 -1.87
CA PHE A 93 -5.89 8.93 -2.63
C PHE A 93 -5.05 9.08 -3.91
N THR A 94 -5.11 10.25 -4.55
CA THR A 94 -4.28 10.54 -5.72
C THR A 94 -2.84 10.87 -5.38
N ALA A 95 -2.53 11.31 -4.15
CA ALA A 95 -1.15 11.35 -3.66
C ALA A 95 -0.61 9.93 -3.49
N LEU A 96 -1.41 9.01 -2.94
CA LEU A 96 -0.95 7.68 -2.56
C LEU A 96 -0.93 6.66 -3.72
N LEU A 97 -2.00 6.54 -4.52
CA LEU A 97 -2.11 5.49 -5.55
C LEU A 97 -1.02 5.58 -6.64
N PRO A 98 -0.78 6.75 -7.29
CA PRO A 98 0.26 6.89 -8.30
C PRO A 98 1.66 6.79 -7.70
N THR A 99 1.86 7.31 -6.49
CA THR A 99 3.12 7.14 -5.76
C THR A 99 3.41 5.67 -5.51
N MET A 100 2.44 4.88 -5.05
CA MET A 100 2.61 3.43 -4.88
C MET A 100 2.92 2.74 -6.21
N ALA A 101 2.25 3.12 -7.30
CA ALA A 101 2.54 2.58 -8.63
C ALA A 101 3.97 2.90 -9.09
N LEU A 102 4.42 4.14 -8.88
CA LEU A 102 5.78 4.59 -9.17
C LEU A 102 6.81 3.85 -8.32
N VAL A 103 6.64 3.80 -7.00
CA VAL A 103 7.56 3.09 -6.09
C VAL A 103 7.63 1.62 -6.44
N ARG A 104 6.50 0.97 -6.74
CA ARG A 104 6.47 -0.44 -7.20
C ARG A 104 7.24 -0.61 -8.52
N ALA A 105 7.00 0.26 -9.50
CA ALA A 105 7.68 0.18 -10.79
C ALA A 105 9.20 0.33 -10.61
N THR A 106 9.64 1.30 -9.82
CA THR A 106 11.04 1.52 -9.47
C THR A 106 11.61 0.32 -8.71
N ALA A 107 10.92 -0.21 -7.70
CA ALA A 107 11.38 -1.36 -6.92
C ALA A 107 11.60 -2.60 -7.81
N SER A 108 10.76 -2.81 -8.82
CA SER A 108 10.84 -3.96 -9.74
C SER A 108 12.10 -3.93 -10.64
N THR A 109 12.70 -2.76 -10.84
CA THR A 109 13.96 -2.62 -11.60
C THR A 109 15.21 -2.75 -10.73
N MET A 110 15.08 -2.73 -9.40
CA MET A 110 16.23 -2.69 -8.49
C MET A 110 16.95 -4.05 -8.38
N PRO A 111 18.30 -4.09 -8.50
CA PRO A 111 19.08 -5.30 -8.26
C PRO A 111 18.97 -5.85 -6.84
N SER A 112 18.78 -5.00 -5.83
CA SER A 112 18.58 -5.43 -4.44
C SER A 112 17.30 -6.24 -4.27
N VAL A 113 16.20 -5.80 -4.89
CA VAL A 113 14.91 -6.50 -4.87
C VAL A 113 15.04 -7.85 -5.55
N ARG A 114 15.70 -7.92 -6.72
CA ARG A 114 15.95 -9.20 -7.42
C ARG A 114 16.79 -10.17 -6.57
N ARG A 115 17.82 -9.68 -5.88
CA ARG A 115 18.61 -10.50 -4.95
C ARG A 115 17.77 -11.05 -3.79
N THR A 116 16.88 -10.24 -3.24
CA THR A 116 15.94 -10.70 -2.20
C THR A 116 14.94 -11.73 -2.75
N GLN A 117 14.42 -11.55 -3.97
CA GLN A 117 13.54 -12.54 -4.62
C GLN A 117 14.27 -13.87 -4.82
N GLN A 118 15.51 -13.85 -5.29
CA GLN A 118 16.34 -15.04 -5.47
C GLN A 118 16.63 -15.74 -4.12
N ALA A 119 16.98 -14.96 -3.09
CA ALA A 119 17.21 -15.50 -1.76
C ALA A 119 15.95 -16.14 -1.16
N LEU A 120 14.77 -15.54 -1.37
CA LEU A 120 13.49 -16.11 -0.95
C LEU A 120 13.15 -17.39 -1.72
N ALA A 121 13.40 -17.43 -3.03
CA ALA A 121 13.17 -18.61 -3.87
C ALA A 121 14.01 -19.82 -3.43
N GLN A 122 15.25 -19.56 -3.00
CA GLN A 122 16.20 -20.57 -2.54
C GLN A 122 15.97 -21.06 -1.11
N LEU A 123 15.04 -20.45 -0.35
CA LEU A 123 14.74 -20.92 0.99
C LEU A 123 14.21 -22.37 0.94
N PRO A 124 14.65 -23.23 1.87
CA PRO A 124 14.09 -24.56 2.01
C PRO A 124 12.60 -24.45 2.34
N ALA A 125 11.81 -25.46 1.95
CA ALA A 125 10.35 -25.48 2.16
C ALA A 125 9.97 -25.20 3.64
N SER A 126 10.80 -25.65 4.57
CA SER A 126 10.64 -25.45 6.01
C SER A 126 10.83 -24.02 6.52
N ALA A 127 11.51 -23.15 5.76
CA ALA A 127 11.73 -21.73 6.08
C ALA A 127 10.98 -20.78 5.14
N SER A 128 10.49 -21.29 4.01
CA SER A 128 9.81 -20.51 2.97
C SER A 128 8.60 -19.74 3.52
N ALA A 129 7.74 -20.38 4.31
CA ALA A 129 6.58 -19.73 4.92
C ALA A 129 6.96 -18.51 5.79
N SER A 130 7.95 -18.65 6.67
CA SER A 130 8.47 -17.54 7.47
C SER A 130 9.08 -16.43 6.59
N GLY A 131 9.83 -16.82 5.55
CA GLY A 131 10.41 -15.89 4.58
C GLY A 131 9.36 -15.05 3.88
N PHE A 132 8.31 -15.67 3.33
CA PHE A 132 7.22 -14.98 2.66
C PHE A 132 6.40 -14.11 3.61
N HIS A 133 6.17 -14.55 4.85
CA HIS A 133 5.50 -13.73 5.86
C HIS A 133 6.31 -12.45 6.14
N LEU A 134 7.57 -12.58 6.56
CA LEU A 134 8.42 -11.43 6.90
C LEU A 134 8.63 -10.50 5.71
N ALA A 135 8.89 -11.07 4.53
CA ALA A 135 9.04 -10.29 3.31
C ALA A 135 7.74 -9.54 2.96
N ALA A 136 6.57 -10.17 3.09
CA ALA A 136 5.30 -9.50 2.88
C ALA A 136 5.00 -8.40 3.88
N ASN A 137 5.35 -8.59 5.15
CA ASN A 137 5.22 -7.53 6.14
C ASN A 137 6.14 -6.35 5.76
N ILE A 138 7.42 -6.62 5.52
CA ILE A 138 8.41 -5.57 5.30
C ILE A 138 8.21 -4.84 3.96
N PHE A 139 8.05 -5.56 2.85
CA PHE A 139 7.73 -4.93 1.57
C PHE A 139 6.33 -4.32 1.59
N GLY A 140 5.34 -5.02 2.13
CA GLY A 140 3.98 -4.51 2.28
C GLY A 140 3.93 -3.19 3.04
N SER A 141 4.79 -3.03 4.05
CA SER A 141 4.86 -1.81 4.85
C SER A 141 5.39 -0.58 4.09
N ILE A 142 5.94 -0.73 2.88
CA ILE A 142 6.46 0.41 2.10
C ILE A 142 5.81 0.50 0.72
N ILE A 143 5.61 -0.63 0.05
CA ILE A 143 5.03 -0.71 -1.29
C ILE A 143 3.61 -1.29 -1.33
N ASN A 144 3.00 -1.52 -0.16
CA ASN A 144 1.62 -1.97 0.02
C ASN A 144 1.30 -3.17 -0.88
N THR A 145 0.15 -3.19 -1.55
CA THR A 145 -0.33 -4.29 -2.40
C THR A 145 0.63 -4.59 -3.57
N GLY A 146 1.49 -3.63 -3.92
CA GLY A 146 2.57 -3.84 -4.89
C GLY A 146 3.58 -4.91 -4.47
N SER A 147 3.71 -5.18 -3.17
CA SER A 147 4.58 -6.23 -2.63
C SER A 147 4.21 -7.62 -3.13
N LEU A 148 2.90 -7.92 -3.29
CA LEU A 148 2.44 -9.24 -3.71
C LEU A 148 2.93 -9.59 -5.11
N ALA A 149 3.05 -8.60 -6.00
CA ALA A 149 3.62 -8.82 -7.33
C ALA A 149 5.13 -9.14 -7.25
N ILE A 150 5.86 -8.47 -6.35
CA ILE A 150 7.29 -8.73 -6.11
C ILE A 150 7.49 -10.12 -5.51
N LEU A 151 6.66 -10.50 -4.53
CA LEU A 151 6.73 -11.81 -3.87
C LEU A 151 6.29 -12.93 -4.79
N SER A 152 5.25 -12.73 -5.60
CA SER A 152 4.82 -13.73 -6.57
C SER A 152 5.94 -14.11 -7.54
N ALA A 153 6.81 -13.16 -7.91
CA ALA A 153 7.97 -13.43 -8.75
C ALA A 153 9.12 -14.16 -8.01
N ALA A 154 9.08 -14.23 -6.68
CA ALA A 154 10.02 -15.01 -5.87
C ALA A 154 9.60 -16.48 -5.68
N VAL A 155 8.37 -16.85 -6.05
CA VAL A 155 7.91 -18.24 -5.99
C VAL A 155 8.58 -19.04 -7.12
N PRO A 156 9.27 -20.16 -6.85
CA PRO A 156 9.93 -20.95 -7.88
C PRO A 156 8.96 -21.40 -9.00
N PRO A 157 9.38 -21.39 -10.27
CA PRO A 157 8.51 -21.80 -11.38
C PRO A 157 8.03 -23.26 -11.28
N ASP A 158 8.88 -24.13 -10.74
CA ASP A 158 8.68 -25.57 -10.51
C ASP A 158 8.01 -25.88 -9.17
N ALA A 159 7.62 -24.87 -8.37
CA ALA A 159 6.95 -25.08 -7.11
C ALA A 159 5.59 -25.80 -7.31
N ASP A 160 5.36 -26.84 -6.51
CA ASP A 160 4.09 -27.56 -6.45
C ASP A 160 2.93 -26.69 -5.90
N ALA A 161 1.72 -27.21 -6.00
CA ALA A 161 0.51 -26.50 -5.56
C ALA A 161 0.53 -26.21 -4.05
N GLU A 162 1.07 -27.13 -3.24
CA GLU A 162 1.12 -26.97 -1.79
C GLU A 162 2.07 -25.83 -1.39
N ARG A 163 3.28 -25.80 -1.95
CA ARG A 163 4.27 -24.74 -1.71
C ARG A 163 3.77 -23.38 -2.18
N ARG A 164 3.08 -23.32 -3.32
CA ARG A 164 2.44 -22.08 -3.82
C ARG A 164 1.36 -21.60 -2.86
N ARG A 165 0.50 -22.49 -2.38
CA ARG A 165 -0.55 -22.16 -1.40
C ARG A 165 0.05 -21.64 -0.11
N LEU A 166 1.04 -22.34 0.45
CA LEU A 166 1.72 -21.92 1.68
C LEU A 166 2.40 -20.57 1.54
N ALA A 167 3.07 -20.31 0.41
CA ALA A 167 3.69 -19.01 0.13
C ALA A 167 2.64 -17.89 0.06
N ALA A 168 1.52 -18.12 -0.63
CA ALA A 168 0.43 -17.16 -0.73
C ALA A 168 -0.22 -16.87 0.63
N GLU A 169 -0.56 -17.90 1.41
CA GLU A 169 -1.14 -17.74 2.76
C GLU A 169 -0.18 -17.03 3.72
N SER A 170 1.12 -17.33 3.61
CA SER A 170 2.16 -16.63 4.38
C SER A 170 2.28 -15.17 3.99
N ALA A 171 2.28 -14.88 2.68
CA ALA A 171 2.34 -13.51 2.18
C ALA A 171 1.09 -12.69 2.56
N LEU A 172 -0.10 -13.29 2.50
CA LEU A 172 -1.34 -12.65 2.94
C LEU A 172 -1.30 -12.29 4.43
N ARG A 173 -0.82 -13.21 5.28
CA ARG A 173 -0.64 -12.93 6.72
C ARG A 173 0.32 -11.77 6.96
N GLY A 174 1.46 -11.75 6.27
CA GLY A 174 2.41 -10.64 6.36
C GLY A 174 1.85 -9.32 5.83
N MET A 175 1.03 -9.36 4.78
CA MET A 175 0.36 -8.16 4.26
C MET A 175 -0.67 -7.57 5.22
N VAL A 176 -1.43 -8.43 5.91
CA VAL A 176 -2.40 -7.98 6.92
C VAL A 176 -1.68 -7.28 8.07
N THR A 177 -0.54 -7.79 8.52
CA THR A 177 0.23 -7.14 9.58
C THR A 177 0.93 -5.87 9.13
N ALA A 178 1.40 -5.78 7.88
CA ALA A 178 1.94 -4.53 7.34
C ALA A 178 0.96 -3.35 7.47
N ALA A 179 -0.32 -3.60 7.18
CA ALA A 179 -1.37 -2.58 7.24
C ALA A 179 -1.64 -2.06 8.65
N ALA A 180 -1.30 -2.83 9.69
CA ALA A 180 -1.58 -2.48 11.07
C ALA A 180 -0.67 -1.38 11.63
N TRP A 181 0.51 -1.16 11.04
CA TRP A 181 1.51 -0.22 11.58
C TRP A 181 2.11 0.73 10.56
N SER A 182 2.01 0.41 9.27
CA SER A 182 2.72 1.17 8.25
C SER A 182 2.07 2.53 7.97
N PRO A 183 2.86 3.62 7.99
CA PRO A 183 2.37 4.95 7.63
C PRO A 183 2.10 5.10 6.12
N PHE A 184 2.49 4.13 5.31
CA PHE A 184 2.31 4.13 3.85
C PHE A 184 0.93 3.62 3.42
N PHE A 185 0.10 3.19 4.37
CA PHE A 185 -1.29 2.82 4.09
C PHE A 185 -2.20 4.04 4.18
N VAL A 186 -3.13 4.13 3.22
CA VAL A 186 -4.16 5.18 3.19
C VAL A 186 -4.95 5.24 4.51
N ALA A 187 -5.21 4.10 5.13
CA ALA A 187 -5.91 4.01 6.40
C ALA A 187 -5.20 4.82 7.51
N PHE A 188 -3.87 4.80 7.54
CA PHE A 188 -3.11 5.60 8.50
C PHE A 188 -3.27 7.09 8.22
N ALA A 189 -3.10 7.51 6.96
CA ALA A 189 -3.22 8.92 6.58
C ALA A 189 -4.63 9.49 6.86
N ILE A 190 -5.68 8.67 6.65
CA ILE A 190 -7.06 9.02 7.03
C ILE A 190 -7.20 9.07 8.56
N GLY A 191 -6.73 8.05 9.28
CA GLY A 191 -6.84 7.99 10.74
C GLY A 191 -6.19 9.19 11.43
N GLN A 192 -4.99 9.59 10.96
CA GLN A 192 -4.29 10.76 11.46
C GLN A 192 -5.06 12.06 11.28
N SER A 193 -5.94 12.17 10.27
CA SER A 193 -6.76 13.39 10.08
C SER A 193 -7.80 13.60 11.18
N PHE A 194 -8.07 12.56 12.00
CA PHE A 194 -9.01 12.61 13.12
C PHE A 194 -8.33 12.59 14.50
N THR A 195 -7.00 12.51 14.54
CA THR A 195 -6.23 12.43 15.79
C THR A 195 -5.16 13.51 15.84
N ASP A 196 -4.78 13.94 17.04
CA ASP A 196 -3.62 14.82 17.18
C ASP A 196 -2.30 14.07 16.90
N ASN A 197 -1.20 14.82 16.85
CA ASN A 197 0.13 14.30 16.56
C ASN A 197 0.55 13.22 17.57
N ILE A 198 0.30 13.45 18.87
CA ILE A 198 0.68 12.52 19.94
C ILE A 198 -0.07 11.18 19.80
N ASN A 199 -1.39 11.20 19.63
CA ASN A 199 -2.18 9.99 19.46
C ASN A 199 -1.84 9.27 18.15
N SER A 200 -1.43 10.01 17.12
CA SER A 200 -0.93 9.41 15.87
C SER A 200 0.35 8.59 16.09
N TRP A 201 1.31 9.11 16.87
CA TRP A 201 2.52 8.38 17.24
C TRP A 201 2.23 7.18 18.13
N ILE A 202 1.31 7.33 19.09
CA ILE A 202 0.86 6.22 19.93
C ILE A 202 0.22 5.13 19.06
N GLY A 203 -0.64 5.50 18.11
CA GLY A 203 -1.27 4.59 17.17
C GLY A 203 -0.25 3.82 16.32
N LEU A 204 0.76 4.51 15.77
CA LEU A 204 1.86 3.89 15.04
C LEU A 204 2.62 2.88 15.93
N GLY A 205 2.96 3.27 17.16
CA GLY A 205 3.66 2.43 18.12
C GLY A 205 2.87 1.19 18.53
N LEU A 206 1.57 1.35 18.83
CA LEU A 206 0.68 0.24 19.13
C LEU A 206 0.56 -0.71 17.94
N GLY A 207 0.41 -0.18 16.73
CA GLY A 207 0.39 -0.98 15.50
C GLY A 207 1.66 -1.82 15.33
N ALA A 208 2.83 -1.22 15.59
CA ALA A 208 4.12 -1.92 15.53
C ALA A 208 4.21 -3.03 16.58
N ILE A 209 3.77 -2.77 17.81
CA ILE A 209 3.70 -3.78 18.89
C ILE A 209 2.76 -4.93 18.48
N THR A 210 1.55 -4.63 18.02
CA THR A 210 0.58 -5.64 17.56
C THR A 210 1.16 -6.47 16.42
N THR A 211 1.87 -5.86 15.48
CA THR A 211 2.54 -6.54 14.37
C THR A 211 3.64 -7.49 14.84
N ILE A 212 4.46 -7.06 15.80
CA ILE A 212 5.50 -7.89 16.41
C ILE A 212 4.86 -9.07 17.13
N LEU A 213 3.87 -8.83 17.99
CA LEU A 213 3.17 -9.89 18.74
C LEU A 213 2.50 -10.88 17.79
N PHE A 214 1.78 -10.39 16.78
CA PHE A 214 1.14 -11.26 15.79
C PHE A 214 2.18 -12.10 15.04
N THR A 215 3.30 -11.50 14.64
CA THR A 215 4.39 -12.23 13.96
C THR A 215 5.00 -13.29 14.89
N LEU A 216 5.26 -12.94 16.15
CA LEU A 216 5.81 -13.84 17.17
C LEU A 216 4.89 -15.02 17.49
N VAL A 217 3.56 -14.84 17.44
CA VAL A 217 2.58 -15.91 17.68
C VAL A 217 2.31 -16.73 16.42
N SER A 218 2.08 -16.06 15.29
CA SER A 218 1.67 -16.72 14.05
C SER A 218 2.77 -17.55 13.41
N LEU A 219 4.04 -17.14 13.52
CA LEU A 219 5.16 -17.91 12.98
C LEU A 219 5.32 -19.29 13.65
N PRO A 220 5.38 -19.43 14.98
CA PRO A 220 5.47 -20.74 15.63
C PRO A 220 4.17 -21.54 15.52
N LEU A 221 3.01 -20.90 15.62
CA LEU A 221 1.73 -21.60 15.63
C LEU A 221 1.40 -22.23 14.26
N LEU A 222 1.71 -21.52 13.17
CA LEU A 222 1.26 -21.91 11.82
C LEU A 222 2.37 -22.58 10.98
N ASN A 223 3.64 -22.48 11.41
CA ASN A 223 4.72 -23.19 10.73
C ASN A 223 5.09 -24.44 11.54
N LYS A 224 4.69 -25.61 11.03
CA LYS A 224 4.83 -26.93 11.69
C LYS A 224 6.22 -27.24 12.27
N ASN A 225 7.29 -26.61 11.76
CA ASN A 225 8.65 -26.81 12.23
C ASN A 225 9.39 -25.47 12.44
N PHE A 226 8.87 -24.61 13.31
CA PHE A 226 9.54 -23.34 13.62
C PHE A 226 10.88 -23.55 14.34
N SER A 227 11.88 -22.72 13.99
CA SER A 227 13.21 -22.72 14.64
C SER A 227 13.86 -21.35 14.47
N MET A 228 14.60 -20.90 15.48
CA MET A 228 15.35 -19.62 15.44
C MET A 228 16.35 -19.55 14.28
N ALA A 229 16.98 -20.68 13.92
CA ALA A 229 17.88 -20.73 12.77
C ALA A 229 17.16 -20.43 11.45
N ARG A 230 15.89 -20.87 11.33
CA ARG A 230 15.05 -20.66 10.14
C ARG A 230 14.53 -19.24 10.07
N LEU A 231 14.18 -18.65 11.21
CA LEU A 231 13.85 -17.24 11.31
C LEU A 231 15.04 -16.36 10.91
N SER A 232 16.24 -16.69 11.39
CA SER A 232 17.47 -16.00 10.99
C SER A 232 17.72 -16.10 9.48
N ALA A 233 17.54 -17.28 8.89
CA ALA A 233 17.64 -17.46 7.44
C ALA A 233 16.63 -16.60 6.67
N ALA A 234 15.36 -16.57 7.11
CA ALA A 234 14.32 -15.73 6.52
C ALA A 234 14.66 -14.22 6.58
N LEU A 235 15.21 -13.75 7.71
CA LEU A 235 15.64 -12.36 7.87
C LEU A 235 16.83 -12.01 6.96
N ARG A 236 17.79 -12.93 6.79
CA ARG A 236 18.96 -12.72 5.92
C ARG A 236 18.57 -12.51 4.45
N CYS A 237 17.47 -13.11 3.98
CA CYS A 237 16.96 -12.87 2.62
C CYS A 237 16.62 -11.39 2.36
N LEU A 238 16.29 -10.63 3.40
CA LEU A 238 15.89 -9.22 3.31
C LEU A 238 17.09 -8.25 3.42
N GLN A 239 18.26 -8.74 3.82
CA GLN A 239 19.48 -7.95 3.95
C GLN A 239 19.78 -7.04 2.72
N PRO A 240 19.59 -7.48 1.46
CA PRO A 240 19.87 -6.63 0.29
C PRO A 240 19.01 -5.37 0.21
N VAL A 241 17.81 -5.37 0.80
CA VAL A 241 16.85 -4.25 0.74
C VAL A 241 16.79 -3.46 2.04
N THR A 242 17.23 -4.03 3.16
CA THR A 242 17.13 -3.45 4.51
C THR A 242 17.51 -1.97 4.59
N MET A 243 18.70 -1.60 4.09
CA MET A 243 19.17 -0.21 4.22
C MET A 243 18.28 0.78 3.46
N ARG A 244 17.79 0.40 2.26
CA ARG A 244 16.88 1.23 1.48
C ARG A 244 15.54 1.42 2.17
N LEU A 245 15.03 0.35 2.79
CA LEU A 245 13.77 0.39 3.52
C LEU A 245 13.89 1.26 4.77
N PHE A 246 15.03 1.21 5.47
CA PHE A 246 15.32 2.10 6.59
C PHE A 246 15.40 3.57 6.16
N ILE A 247 16.06 3.88 5.04
CA ILE A 247 16.06 5.25 4.51
C ILE A 247 14.63 5.71 4.24
N VAL A 248 13.84 4.93 3.49
CA VAL A 248 12.48 5.33 3.10
C VAL A 248 11.58 5.53 4.33
N LEU A 249 11.57 4.56 5.26
CA LEU A 249 10.81 4.68 6.50
C LEU A 249 11.29 5.85 7.34
N GLY A 250 12.60 5.99 7.52
CA GLY A 250 13.21 7.08 8.30
C GLY A 250 12.89 8.46 7.72
N SER A 251 12.95 8.61 6.39
CA SER A 251 12.59 9.87 5.72
C SER A 251 11.13 10.24 5.95
N VAL A 252 10.20 9.27 5.88
CA VAL A 252 8.78 9.54 6.12
C VAL A 252 8.51 9.86 7.58
N LEU A 253 9.08 9.10 8.51
CA LEU A 253 8.93 9.39 9.95
C LEU A 253 9.56 10.74 10.33
N ALA A 254 10.70 11.09 9.74
CA ALA A 254 11.32 12.40 9.95
C ALA A 254 10.47 13.54 9.38
N ALA A 255 9.88 13.37 8.20
CA ALA A 255 8.96 14.35 7.63
C ALA A 255 7.70 14.53 8.48
N ALA A 256 7.23 13.48 9.16
CA ALA A 256 6.08 13.55 10.07
C ALA A 256 6.38 14.26 11.41
N LEU A 257 7.65 14.53 11.72
CA LEU A 257 8.07 15.30 12.91
C LEU A 257 8.14 16.81 12.66
N ILE A 258 8.03 17.25 11.39
CA ILE A 258 8.07 18.65 10.95
C ILE A 258 6.64 19.13 10.72
#